data_AF-X1AHA9-F1
#
_entry.id   AF-X1AHA9-F1
#
_cell.length_a   1.000
_cell.length_b   1.000
_cell.length_c   1.000
_cell.angle_alpha   90.00
_cell.angle_beta   90.00
_cell.angle_gamma   90.00
#
_symmetry.space_group_name_H-M   'P 1'
#
loop_
_entity.id
_entity.type
_entity.pdbx_description
1 polymer ?
#
loop_
_entity_poly.entity_id
_entity_poly.type
_entity_poly.pdbx_seq_one_letter_code
_entity_poly.pdbx_strand_id
1 'polypeptide(L)'
;MGAFIQLKQPPKNKRILLDIGVSGPIAGLVVAFPILLYGLSLSHIETIILPVGQGIQLEGNSLLYLLAKYIVFGQLLPAPSTYGDLPAFLYWVRYFFTSQPLPLGGIDVFISPIAWAGWAGLLVTALNLIPAGQLDGGHVIYSLFGQRSKLLLPFILVFLVLLGFV
;
A
#
# COMPACT_ATOMS: atom_id res chain seq x y z
N MET A 1 3.02 -6.35 -15.16
CA MET A 1 3.50 -7.74 -15.38
C MET A 1 4.06 -8.24 -14.07
N GLY A 2 3.26 -8.97 -13.29
CA GLY A 2 3.74 -9.63 -12.06
C GLY A 2 4.68 -10.78 -12.41
N ALA A 3 5.61 -11.10 -11.53
CA ALA A 3 6.56 -12.19 -11.75
C ALA A 3 5.82 -13.53 -11.86
N PHE A 4 5.68 -14.05 -13.08
CA PHE A 4 5.14 -15.38 -13.33
C PHE A 4 6.23 -16.41 -12.97
N ILE A 5 6.17 -16.95 -11.74
CA ILE A 5 7.09 -18.00 -11.32
C ILE A 5 6.56 -19.33 -11.85
N GLN A 6 7.04 -19.74 -13.03
CA GLN A 6 6.75 -21.05 -13.60
C GLN A 6 7.50 -22.13 -12.81
N LEU A 7 6.82 -22.81 -11.89
CA LEU A 7 7.39 -23.88 -11.09
C LEU A 7 7.69 -25.10 -11.99
N LYS A 8 8.97 -25.38 -12.25
CA LYS A 8 9.45 -26.51 -13.08
C LYS A 8 9.13 -27.89 -12.48
N GLN A 9 8.88 -27.95 -11.18
CA GLN A 9 8.54 -29.18 -10.46
C GLN A 9 7.49 -28.87 -9.38
N PRO A 10 6.60 -29.81 -9.04
CA PRO A 10 5.69 -29.63 -7.91
C PRO A 10 6.52 -29.38 -6.64
N PRO A 11 6.23 -28.30 -5.89
CA PRO A 11 7.01 -27.92 -4.72
C PRO A 11 6.99 -29.06 -3.71
N LYS A 12 8.19 -29.52 -3.34
CA LYS A 12 8.37 -30.72 -2.49
C LYS A 12 7.76 -30.55 -1.10
N ASN A 13 7.66 -29.32 -0.58
CA ASN A 13 7.14 -28.99 0.75
C ASN A 13 6.52 -27.59 0.80
N LYS A 14 5.58 -27.38 1.74
CA LYS A 14 4.92 -26.09 1.99
C LYS A 14 5.89 -24.96 2.38
N ARG A 15 7.01 -25.29 3.05
CA ARG A 15 8.05 -24.32 3.43
C ARG A 15 8.71 -23.66 2.21
N ILE A 16 9.10 -24.46 1.22
CA ILE A 16 9.69 -23.95 -0.03
C ILE A 16 8.69 -23.03 -0.75
N LEU A 17 7.41 -23.39 -0.70
CA LEU A 17 6.35 -22.60 -1.32
C LEU A 17 6.14 -21.26 -0.60
N LEU A 18 6.27 -21.24 0.73
CA LEU A 18 6.29 -20.02 1.53
C LEU A 18 7.53 -19.17 1.21
N ASP A 19 8.72 -19.76 1.15
CA ASP A 19 9.96 -19.03 0.86
C ASP A 19 9.91 -18.35 -0.51
N ILE A 20 9.39 -19.06 -1.52
CA ILE A 20 9.18 -18.51 -2.86
C ILE A 20 8.15 -17.37 -2.80
N GLY A 21 7.00 -17.58 -2.16
CA GLY A 21 5.94 -16.57 -2.07
C GLY A 21 6.28 -15.35 -1.22
N VAL A 22 7.24 -15.44 -0.29
CA VAL A 22 7.65 -14.32 0.56
C VAL A 22 8.86 -13.58 0.01
N SER A 23 9.75 -14.26 -0.73
CA SER A 23 10.99 -13.65 -1.23
C SER A 23 10.77 -12.48 -2.20
N GLY A 24 9.80 -12.59 -3.12
CA GLY A 24 9.46 -11.51 -4.07
C GLY A 24 9.04 -10.22 -3.36
N PRO A 25 8.01 -10.25 -2.50
CA PRO A 25 7.56 -9.06 -1.79
C PRO A 25 8.61 -8.47 -0.85
N ILE A 26 9.40 -9.30 -0.15
CA ILE A 26 10.49 -8.80 0.69
C ILE A 26 11.55 -8.10 -0.14
N ALA A 27 11.99 -8.69 -1.26
CA ALA A 27 12.97 -8.06 -2.14
C ALA A 27 12.45 -6.73 -2.70
N GLY A 28 11.18 -6.67 -3.11
CA GLY A 28 10.52 -5.45 -3.55
C GLY A 28 10.52 -4.36 -2.47
N LEU A 29 10.18 -4.73 -1.23
CA LEU A 29 10.13 -3.79 -0.10
C LEU A 29 11.54 -3.28 0.27
N VAL A 30 12.55 -4.15 0.29
CA VAL A 30 13.95 -3.78 0.58
C VAL A 30 14.49 -2.74 -0.41
N VAL A 31 14.00 -2.73 -1.65
CA VAL A 31 14.40 -1.73 -2.66
C VAL A 31 13.49 -0.50 -2.62
N ALA A 32 12.17 -0.70 -2.62
CA ALA A 32 11.21 0.39 -2.70
C ALA A 32 11.22 1.30 -1.47
N PHE A 33 11.43 0.73 -0.27
CA PHE A 33 11.35 1.49 0.98
C PHE A 33 12.50 2.51 1.14
N PRO A 34 13.79 2.17 0.90
CA PRO A 34 14.85 3.17 0.89
C PRO A 34 14.69 4.24 -0.19
N ILE A 35 14.24 3.86 -1.40
CA ILE A 35 13.98 4.82 -2.49
C ILE A 35 12.87 5.78 -2.08
N LEU A 36 11.81 5.27 -1.44
CA LEU A 36 10.74 6.09 -0.92
C LEU A 36 11.24 7.07 0.15
N LEU A 37 12.00 6.60 1.14
CA LEU A 37 12.55 7.47 2.19
C LEU A 37 13.45 8.57 1.60
N TYR A 38 14.33 8.20 0.67
CA TYR A 38 15.18 9.16 -0.02
C TYR A 38 14.36 10.16 -0.83
N GLY A 39 13.38 9.68 -1.60
CA GLY A 39 12.49 10.53 -2.36
C GLY A 39 11.70 11.50 -1.48
N LEU A 40 11.20 11.03 -0.34
CA LEU A 40 10.47 11.85 0.64
C LEU A 40 11.39 12.91 1.27
N SER A 41 12.66 12.59 1.51
CA SER A 41 13.63 13.58 2.01
C SER A 41 13.89 14.74 1.03
N LEU A 42 13.62 14.51 -0.26
CA LEU A 42 13.68 15.52 -1.32
C LEU A 42 12.32 16.20 -1.58
N SER A 43 11.26 15.72 -0.94
CA SER A 43 9.92 16.28 -1.07
C SER A 43 9.73 17.46 -0.12
N HIS A 44 8.80 18.34 -0.46
CA HIS A 44 8.48 19.51 0.36
C HIS A 44 7.04 19.44 0.86
N ILE A 45 6.77 20.11 1.98
CA ILE A 45 5.43 20.18 2.56
C ILE A 45 4.75 21.44 2.01
N GLU A 46 3.58 21.26 1.41
CA GLU A 46 2.77 22.35 0.90
C GLU A 46 1.34 22.29 1.46
N THR A 47 0.63 23.41 1.38
CA THR A 47 -0.76 23.48 1.79
C THR A 47 -1.65 22.82 0.74
N ILE A 48 -2.64 22.05 1.19
CA ILE A 48 -3.60 21.40 0.32
C ILE A 48 -4.65 22.44 -0.07
N ILE A 49 -4.37 23.15 -1.15
CA ILE A 49 -5.28 24.07 -1.81
C ILE A 49 -5.95 23.30 -2.95
N LEU A 50 -7.26 23.49 -3.18
CA LEU A 50 -7.94 23.02 -4.39
C LEU A 50 -7.67 24.05 -5.51
N PRO A 51 -6.67 23.85 -6.40
CA PRO A 51 -6.43 24.79 -7.47
C PRO A 51 -7.55 24.59 -8.49
N VAL A 52 -8.23 25.67 -8.88
CA VAL A 52 -9.30 25.61 -9.88
C VAL A 52 -8.74 25.01 -11.17
N GLY A 53 -9.23 23.83 -11.57
CA GLY A 53 -8.83 23.15 -12.80
C GLY A 53 -7.68 22.14 -12.70
N GLN A 54 -7.09 21.92 -11.51
CA GLN A 54 -6.13 20.84 -11.28
C GLN A 54 -6.71 19.81 -10.31
N GLY A 55 -6.60 18.52 -10.65
CA GLY A 55 -6.97 17.44 -9.75
C GLY A 55 -6.01 17.36 -8.58
N ILE A 56 -6.51 17.13 -7.37
CA ILE A 56 -5.65 16.77 -6.24
C ILE A 56 -5.03 15.43 -6.56
N GLN A 57 -3.70 15.38 -6.57
CA GLN A 57 -3.00 14.13 -6.69
C GLN A 57 -3.06 13.40 -5.34
N LEU A 58 -4.11 12.60 -5.15
CA LEU A 58 -4.32 11.82 -3.94
C LEU A 58 -3.49 10.54 -4.00
N GLU A 59 -2.55 10.43 -3.08
CA GLU A 59 -1.77 9.22 -2.86
C GLU A 59 -2.63 8.18 -2.13
N GLY A 60 -2.34 6.89 -2.36
CA GLY A 60 -2.97 5.82 -1.59
C GLY A 60 -2.52 5.84 -0.13
N ASN A 61 -3.45 5.64 0.79
CA ASN A 61 -3.16 5.48 2.21
C ASN A 61 -2.66 4.04 2.49
N SER A 62 -1.42 3.90 2.93
CA SER A 62 -0.91 2.64 3.47
C SER A 62 -0.14 2.89 4.75
N LEU A 63 -0.17 1.93 5.67
CA LEU A 63 0.55 2.05 6.95
C LEU A 63 2.04 2.29 6.76
N LEU A 64 2.64 1.60 5.78
CA LEU A 64 4.06 1.74 5.46
C LEU A 64 4.37 3.14 4.92
N TYR A 65 3.46 3.70 4.12
CA TYR A 65 3.61 5.05 3.57
C TYR A 65 3.44 6.14 4.64
N LEU A 66 2.46 6.00 5.54
CA LEU A 66 2.28 6.89 6.68
C LEU A 66 3.49 6.84 7.63
N LEU A 67 4.02 5.64 7.88
CA LEU A 67 5.23 5.46 8.66
C LEU A 67 6.45 6.10 7.98
N ALA A 68 6.58 5.98 6.66
CA ALA A 68 7.65 6.65 5.91
C ALA A 68 7.56 8.18 6.02
N LYS A 69 6.36 8.76 5.87
CA LYS A 69 6.12 10.20 6.09
C LYS A 69 6.49 10.61 7.52
N TYR A 70 6.08 9.81 8.52
CA TYR A 70 6.41 10.07 9.92
C TYR A 70 7.93 10.03 10.20
N ILE A 71 8.65 9.04 9.63
CA ILE A 71 10.10 8.92 9.79
C ILE A 71 10.83 10.14 9.20
N VAL A 72 10.39 10.63 8.04
CA VAL A 72 11.09 11.70 7.31
C VAL A 72 10.73 13.09 7.85
N PHE A 73 9.46 13.34 8.15
CA PHE A 73 8.97 14.66 8.53
C PHE A 73 8.69 14.83 10.02
N GLY A 74 8.75 13.75 10.81
CA GLY A 74 8.53 13.78 12.26
C GLY A 74 7.09 14.03 12.69
N GLN A 75 6.14 14.05 11.75
CA GLN A 75 4.73 14.31 12.01
C GLN A 75 3.83 13.44 11.12
N LEU A 76 2.60 13.19 11.59
CA LEU A 76 1.61 12.46 10.82
C LEU A 76 1.04 13.36 9.73
N LEU A 77 1.32 13.03 8.48
CA LEU A 77 0.83 13.73 7.29
C LEU A 77 -0.12 12.82 6.50
N PRO A 78 -1.24 13.36 5.97
CA PRO A 78 -1.61 14.79 5.95
C PRO A 78 -2.06 15.31 7.32
N ALA A 79 -1.71 16.56 7.63
CA ALA A 79 -2.12 17.25 8.86
C ALA A 79 -3.25 18.25 8.53
N PRO A 80 -4.53 17.87 8.72
CA PRO A 80 -5.66 18.77 8.48
C PRO A 80 -5.63 19.95 9.46
N SER A 81 -5.99 21.14 9.00
CA SER A 81 -6.11 22.32 9.86
C SER A 81 -7.34 22.27 10.77
N THR A 82 -8.40 21.55 10.35
CA THR A 82 -9.62 21.33 11.14
C THR A 82 -10.11 19.89 10.93
N TYR A 83 -10.41 19.18 12.01
CA TYR A 83 -10.99 17.81 11.96
C TYR A 83 -12.51 17.80 11.74
N GLY A 84 -13.12 18.98 11.54
CA GLY A 84 -14.56 19.18 11.55
C GLY A 84 -15.15 18.84 12.92
N ASP A 85 -16.27 18.12 12.90
CA ASP A 85 -16.97 17.62 14.10
C ASP A 85 -16.47 16.25 14.57
N LEU A 86 -15.45 15.68 13.91
CA LEU A 86 -14.95 14.34 14.20
C LEU A 86 -13.78 14.37 15.20
N PRO A 87 -13.75 13.45 16.18
CA PRO A 87 -12.54 13.15 16.93
C PRO A 87 -11.40 12.75 15.98
N ALA A 88 -10.16 13.17 16.28
CA ALA A 88 -9.00 12.94 15.41
C ALA A 88 -8.78 11.47 15.05
N PHE A 89 -9.02 10.55 15.98
CA PHE A 89 -8.93 9.11 15.70
C PHE A 89 -9.97 8.64 14.68
N LEU A 90 -11.23 9.05 14.83
CA LEU A 90 -12.30 8.69 13.89
C LEU A 90 -12.08 9.31 12.51
N TYR A 91 -11.55 10.53 12.46
CA TYR A 91 -11.09 11.15 11.22
C TYR A 91 -10.06 10.26 10.53
N TRP A 92 -8.99 9.86 11.22
CA TRP A 92 -7.91 9.06 10.64
C TRP A 92 -8.36 7.67 10.22
N VAL A 93 -9.21 7.00 11.02
CA VAL A 93 -9.78 5.71 10.64
C VAL A 93 -10.59 5.86 9.34
N ARG A 94 -11.49 6.85 9.27
CA ARG A 94 -12.30 7.07 8.07
C ARG A 94 -11.44 7.45 6.87
N TYR A 95 -10.53 8.41 7.03
CA TYR A 95 -9.63 8.88 5.99
C TYR A 95 -8.74 7.76 5.44
N PHE A 96 -8.23 6.88 6.30
CA PHE A 96 -7.40 5.76 5.88
C PHE A 96 -8.14 4.81 4.93
N PHE A 97 -9.41 4.52 5.19
CA PHE A 97 -10.19 3.59 4.37
C PHE A 97 -10.85 4.25 3.16
N THR A 98 -11.43 5.44 3.31
CA THR A 98 -12.26 6.07 2.28
C THR A 98 -11.60 7.25 1.58
N SER A 99 -10.40 7.67 2.02
CA SER A 99 -9.74 8.91 1.60
C SER A 99 -10.61 10.17 1.79
N GLN A 100 -11.62 10.08 2.66
CA GLN A 100 -12.53 11.16 3.03
C GLN A 100 -12.63 11.25 4.55
N PRO A 101 -12.79 12.46 5.14
CA PRO A 101 -12.87 13.75 4.49
C PRO A 101 -11.49 14.23 4.00
N LEU A 102 -11.48 15.04 2.94
CA LEU A 102 -10.23 15.61 2.42
C LEU A 102 -9.63 16.58 3.47
N PRO A 103 -8.32 16.51 3.74
CA PRO A 103 -7.62 17.42 4.65
C PRO A 103 -7.44 18.83 4.06
N LEU A 104 -8.54 19.43 3.59
CA LEU A 104 -8.55 20.74 2.94
C LEU A 104 -8.03 21.83 3.88
N GLY A 105 -7.15 22.67 3.37
CA GLY A 105 -6.50 23.72 4.17
C GLY A 105 -5.50 23.19 5.19
N GLY A 106 -5.24 21.88 5.22
CA GLY A 106 -4.12 21.27 5.92
C GLY A 106 -2.82 21.34 5.12
N ILE A 107 -1.81 20.65 5.63
CA ILE A 107 -0.53 20.45 4.95
C ILE A 107 -0.33 18.98 4.60
N ASP A 108 0.25 18.72 3.43
CA ASP A 108 0.72 17.38 3.04
C ASP A 108 2.01 17.48 2.22
N VAL A 109 2.63 16.33 2.01
CA VAL A 109 3.86 16.19 1.24
C VAL A 109 3.55 16.30 -0.25
N PHE A 110 4.20 17.22 -0.93
CA PHE A 110 4.25 17.24 -2.38
C PHE A 110 5.40 16.34 -2.84
N ILE A 111 5.05 15.14 -3.29
CA ILE A 111 6.05 14.09 -3.52
C ILE A 111 6.93 14.35 -4.74
N SER A 112 8.25 14.18 -4.54
CA SER A 112 9.22 14.19 -5.62
C SER A 112 9.00 13.01 -6.60
N PRO A 113 9.48 13.11 -7.85
CA PRO A 113 9.41 12.00 -8.80
C PRO A 113 10.07 10.71 -8.27
N ILE A 114 11.08 10.84 -7.42
CA ILE A 114 11.78 9.72 -6.79
C ILE A 114 10.89 9.08 -5.72
N ALA A 115 10.18 9.88 -4.90
CA ALA A 115 9.21 9.38 -3.94
C ALA A 115 8.06 8.65 -4.66
N TRP A 116 7.59 9.19 -5.79
CA TRP A 116 6.61 8.55 -6.67
C TRP A 116 7.06 7.16 -7.12
N ALA A 117 8.32 7.02 -7.55
CA ALA A 117 8.87 5.73 -7.96
C ALA A 117 8.92 4.73 -6.78
N GLY A 118 9.34 5.18 -5.60
CA GLY A 118 9.31 4.37 -4.37
C GLY A 118 7.90 3.93 -3.99
N TRP A 119 6.93 4.86 -4.01
CA TRP A 119 5.52 4.58 -3.74
C TRP A 119 4.93 3.58 -4.76
N ALA A 120 5.23 3.75 -6.05
CA ALA A 120 4.82 2.81 -7.09
C ALA A 120 5.42 1.41 -6.86
N GLY A 121 6.68 1.34 -6.39
CA GLY A 121 7.31 0.08 -5.99
C GLY A 121 6.58 -0.62 -4.82
N LEU A 122 6.14 0.15 -3.82
CA LEU A 122 5.30 -0.38 -2.74
C LEU A 122 3.95 -0.89 -3.27
N LEU A 123 3.33 -0.14 -4.19
CA LEU A 123 2.08 -0.56 -4.82
C LEU A 123 2.23 -1.88 -5.59
N VAL A 124 3.27 -2.01 -6.42
CA VAL A 124 3.55 -3.26 -7.16
C VAL A 124 3.78 -4.43 -6.19
N THR A 125 4.50 -4.18 -5.09
CA THR A 125 4.74 -5.18 -4.04
C THR A 125 3.42 -5.61 -3.37
N ALA A 126 2.55 -4.64 -3.04
CA ALA A 126 1.24 -4.91 -2.45
C ALA A 126 0.33 -5.69 -3.40
N LEU A 127 0.34 -5.36 -4.69
CA LEU A 127 -0.41 -6.11 -5.71
C LEU A 127 0.09 -7.55 -5.82
N ASN A 128 1.41 -7.80 -5.71
CA ASN A 128 1.96 -9.15 -5.70
C ASN A 128 1.57 -9.97 -4.46
N LEU A 129 1.24 -9.30 -3.35
CA LEU A 129 0.75 -9.94 -2.12
C LEU A 129 -0.74 -10.26 -2.17
N ILE A 130 -1.48 -9.83 -3.21
CA ILE A 130 -2.88 -10.21 -3.37
C ILE A 130 -2.96 -11.74 -3.50
N PRO A 131 -3.82 -12.41 -2.71
CA PRO A 131 -3.91 -13.85 -2.70
C PRO A 131 -4.73 -14.37 -3.89
N ALA A 132 -4.22 -14.15 -5.10
CA ALA A 132 -4.89 -14.49 -6.34
C ALA A 132 -3.94 -15.23 -7.31
N GLY A 133 -4.42 -16.38 -7.81
CA GLY A 133 -3.75 -17.12 -8.88
C GLY A 133 -2.29 -17.49 -8.54
N GLN A 134 -1.39 -17.08 -9.43
CA GLN A 134 0.05 -17.37 -9.36
C GLN A 134 0.88 -16.22 -8.77
N LEU A 135 0.24 -15.20 -8.21
CA LEU A 135 0.96 -14.15 -7.50
C LEU A 135 1.66 -14.72 -6.25
N ASP A 136 2.64 -13.97 -5.76
CA ASP A 136 3.41 -14.32 -4.56
C ASP A 136 2.48 -14.56 -3.35
N GLY A 137 1.46 -13.71 -3.16
CA GLY A 137 0.42 -13.88 -2.14
C GLY A 137 -0.42 -15.15 -2.28
N GLY A 138 -0.65 -15.63 -3.50
CA GLY A 138 -1.32 -16.90 -3.77
C GLY A 138 -0.52 -18.10 -3.28
N HIS A 139 0.81 -18.04 -3.47
CA HIS A 139 1.73 -19.04 -2.92
C HIS A 139 1.75 -18.99 -1.39
N VAL A 140 1.84 -17.80 -0.78
CA VAL A 140 1.80 -17.65 0.69
C VAL A 140 0.52 -18.26 1.26
N ILE A 141 -0.66 -17.89 0.76
CA ILE A 141 -1.92 -18.45 1.26
C ILE A 141 -2.02 -19.96 1.04
N TYR A 142 -1.58 -20.48 -0.12
CA TYR A 142 -1.56 -21.92 -0.35
C TYR A 142 -0.60 -22.66 0.58
N SER A 143 0.55 -22.07 0.92
CA SER A 143 1.49 -22.65 1.87
C SER A 143 0.90 -22.78 3.28
N LEU A 144 0.15 -21.75 3.72
CA LEU A 144 -0.48 -21.69 5.05
C LEU A 144 -1.70 -22.61 5.14
N PHE A 145 -2.61 -22.54 4.16
CA PHE A 145 -3.92 -23.19 4.22
C PHE A 145 -4.05 -24.45 3.34
N GLY A 146 -3.03 -24.79 2.55
CA GLY A 146 -3.04 -25.94 1.64
C GLY A 146 -4.20 -25.88 0.65
N GLN A 147 -4.87 -27.01 0.39
CA GLN A 147 -6.01 -27.09 -0.53
C GLN A 147 -7.22 -26.23 -0.10
N ARG A 148 -7.34 -25.89 1.19
CA ARG A 148 -8.42 -25.01 1.69
C ARG A 148 -8.31 -23.58 1.17
N SER A 149 -7.14 -23.16 0.65
CA SER A 149 -6.98 -21.84 0.05
C SER A 149 -7.90 -21.60 -1.14
N LYS A 150 -8.17 -22.63 -1.95
CA LYS A 150 -9.10 -22.54 -3.10
C LYS A 150 -10.52 -22.20 -2.69
N LEU A 151 -10.90 -22.59 -1.47
CA LEU A 151 -12.21 -22.29 -0.90
C LEU A 151 -12.27 -20.86 -0.34
N LEU A 152 -11.17 -20.37 0.26
CA LEU A 152 -11.08 -19.03 0.86
C LEU A 152 -10.88 -17.91 -0.17
N LEU A 153 -10.23 -18.24 -1.30
CA LEU A 153 -9.92 -17.33 -2.40
C LEU A 153 -11.12 -16.48 -2.88
N PRO A 154 -12.29 -17.05 -3.23
CA PRO A 154 -13.43 -16.27 -3.68
C PRO A 154 -13.95 -15.32 -2.59
N PHE A 155 -13.96 -15.72 -1.32
CA PHE A 155 -14.38 -14.85 -0.22
C PHE A 155 -13.43 -13.66 -0.04
N ILE A 156 -12.13 -13.89 -0.12
CA ILE A 156 -11.13 -12.81 -0.02
C ILE A 156 -11.25 -11.85 -1.20
N LEU A 157 -11.43 -12.35 -2.43
CA LEU A 157 -11.61 -11.51 -3.60
C LEU A 157 -12.90 -10.69 -3.54
N VAL A 158 -14.03 -11.30 -3.16
CA VAL A 158 -15.29 -10.59 -2.97
C VAL A 158 -15.14 -9.52 -1.89
N PHE A 159 -14.48 -9.83 -0.77
CA PHE A 159 -14.21 -8.86 0.28
C PHE A 159 -13.34 -7.69 -0.19
N LEU A 160 -12.26 -7.95 -0.95
CA LEU A 160 -11.41 -6.90 -1.52
C LEU A 160 -12.17 -6.02 -2.51
N VAL A 161 -13.03 -6.62 -3.34
CA VAL A 161 -13.89 -5.88 -4.28
C VAL A 161 -14.89 -5.01 -3.52
N LEU A 162 -15.55 -5.54 -2.50
CA LEU A 162 -16.49 -4.78 -1.68
C LEU A 162 -15.81 -3.61 -0.96
N LEU A 163 -14.59 -3.81 -0.45
CA LEU A 163 -13.78 -2.72 0.12
C LEU A 163 -13.48 -1.62 -0.90
N GLY A 164 -13.32 -1.95 -2.18
CA GLY A 164 -13.12 -0.96 -3.24
C GLY A 164 -14.35 -0.11 -3.57
N PHE A 165 -15.54 -0.48 -3.08
CA PHE A 165 -16.80 0.25 -3.30
C PHE A 165 -17.27 1.07 -2.09
N VAL A 166 -16.53 1.01 -0.96
CA VAL A 166 -16.82 1.72 0.29
C VAL A 166 -15.94 2.95 0.41
#